data_AF-A0A353ZYY2-F1
#
_entry.id   AF-A0A353ZYY2-F1
#
_cell.length_a   1.000
_cell.length_b   1.000
_cell.length_c   1.000
_cell.angle_alpha   90.00
_cell.angle_beta   90.00
_cell.angle_gamma   90.00
#
_symmetry.space_group_name_H-M   'P 1'
#
loop_
_entity.id
_entity.type
_entity.pdbx_description
1 polymer ?
#
loop_
_entity_poly.entity_id
_entity_poly.type
_entity_poly.pdbx_seq_one_letter_code
_entity_poly.pdbx_strand_id
1 'polypeptide(L)'
;FGDHAYNLCVSSTKSMIGHLLGASGGVEAVICVLSIKNKIVPPTINLDNPDEGCDLDYVPKIARDLDLNISMSNSFGFGGTNGCIIIRRFVET
;
A
#
# COMPACT_ATOMS: atom_id res chain seq x y z
N PHE A 1 -12.09 2.46 9.16
CA PHE A 1 -12.45 1.36 8.23
C PHE A 1 -13.35 0.31 8.89
N GLY A 2 -13.32 0.07 10.21
CA GLY A 2 -14.22 -0.90 10.86
C GLY A 2 -14.09 -2.28 10.22
N ASP A 3 -15.20 -3.03 10.14
CA ASP A 3 -15.23 -4.36 9.51
C ASP A 3 -14.80 -4.34 8.03
N HIS A 4 -14.92 -3.19 7.35
CA HIS A 4 -14.46 -3.06 5.95
C HIS A 4 -12.93 -3.20 5.82
N ALA A 5 -12.15 -3.00 6.89
CA ALA A 5 -10.70 -3.14 6.86
C ALA A 5 -10.26 -4.53 6.39
N TYR A 6 -10.99 -5.58 6.77
CA TYR A 6 -10.70 -6.97 6.40
C TYR A 6 -10.99 -7.29 4.92
N ASN A 7 -11.57 -6.35 4.17
CA ASN A 7 -11.78 -6.48 2.73
C ASN A 7 -10.76 -5.66 1.91
N LEU A 8 -9.87 -4.93 2.58
CA LEU A 8 -8.85 -4.11 1.92
C LEU A 8 -7.53 -4.87 1.87
N CYS A 9 -6.87 -4.81 0.72
CA CYS A 9 -5.46 -5.19 0.62
C CYS A 9 -4.58 -4.07 1.17
N VAL A 10 -3.62 -4.42 2.01
CA VAL A 10 -2.57 -3.54 2.53
C VAL A 10 -1.24 -4.13 2.10
N SER A 11 -0.27 -3.32 1.70
CA SER A 11 1.08 -3.83 1.38
C SER A 11 2.13 -2.80 1.74
N SER A 12 3.31 -3.26 2.18
CA SER A 12 4.46 -2.39 2.43
C SER A 12 5.57 -2.66 1.42
N THR A 13 5.77 -1.74 0.48
CA THR A 13 6.84 -1.85 -0.54
C THR A 13 8.22 -1.61 0.06
N LYS A 14 8.30 -1.00 1.25
CA LYS A 14 9.54 -0.91 2.05
C LYS A 14 10.14 -2.27 2.35
N SER A 15 9.34 -3.35 2.34
CA SER A 15 9.86 -4.72 2.43
C SER A 15 10.86 -5.06 1.32
N MET A 16 10.74 -4.42 0.15
CA MET A 16 11.61 -4.64 -1.02
C MET A 16 12.67 -3.56 -1.17
N ILE A 17 12.30 -2.29 -0.99
CA ILE A 17 13.17 -1.14 -1.31
C ILE A 17 13.80 -0.49 -0.07
N GLY A 18 13.47 -0.97 1.13
CA GLY A 18 13.85 -0.33 2.38
C GLY A 18 13.10 0.98 2.64
N HIS A 19 13.47 1.67 3.72
CA HIS A 19 12.88 2.96 4.08
C HIS A 19 13.71 4.12 3.52
N LEU A 20 13.18 4.78 2.49
CA LEU A 20 13.84 5.90 1.80
C LEU A 20 13.63 7.27 2.47
N LEU A 21 13.36 7.30 3.78
CA LEU A 21 13.02 8.50 4.55
C LEU A 21 11.96 9.35 3.81
N GLY A 22 12.21 10.65 3.64
CA GLY A 22 11.30 11.59 2.97
C GLY A 22 10.98 11.22 1.51
N ALA A 23 11.81 10.45 0.82
CA ALA A 23 11.54 10.01 -0.54
C ALA A 23 10.51 8.86 -0.61
N SER A 24 10.26 8.15 0.51
CA SER A 24 9.35 6.98 0.54
C SER A 24 7.96 7.34 0.02
N GLY A 25 7.40 8.48 0.48
CA GLY A 25 6.06 8.90 0.08
C GLY A 25 5.91 9.13 -1.43
N GLY A 26 6.93 9.70 -2.07
CA GLY A 26 6.94 9.91 -3.53
C GLY A 26 7.05 8.61 -4.32
N VAL A 27 7.95 7.71 -3.91
CA VAL A 27 8.10 6.40 -4.56
C VAL A 27 6.84 5.54 -4.39
N GLU A 28 6.26 5.52 -3.19
CA GLU A 28 5.04 4.77 -2.89
C GLU A 28 3.82 5.35 -3.63
N ALA A 29 3.76 6.67 -3.83
CA ALA A 29 2.74 7.29 -4.69
C ALA A 29 2.82 6.81 -6.15
N VAL A 30 4.03 6.74 -6.72
CA VAL A 30 4.24 6.20 -8.07
C VAL A 30 3.83 4.73 -8.14
N ILE A 31 4.19 3.92 -7.14
CA ILE A 31 3.80 2.51 -7.07
C ILE A 31 2.28 2.36 -6.98
N CYS A 32 1.59 3.21 -6.23
CA CYS A 32 0.12 3.25 -6.18
C CYS A 32 -0.50 3.52 -7.56
N VAL A 33 0.01 4.52 -8.30
CA VAL A 33 -0.42 4.80 -9.68
C VAL A 33 -0.20 3.58 -10.58
N LEU A 34 0.98 2.95 -10.50
CA LEU A 34 1.30 1.76 -11.29
C LEU A 34 0.41 0.57 -10.92
N SER A 35 0.04 0.43 -9.64
CA SER A 35 -0.86 -0.63 -9.17
C SER A 35 -2.25 -0.48 -9.79
N ILE A 36 -2.80 0.75 -9.81
CA ILE A 36 -4.05 1.06 -10.50
C ILE A 36 -3.93 0.84 -12.01
N LYS A 37 -2.81 1.24 -12.62
CA LYS A 37 -2.60 1.12 -14.07
C LYS A 37 -2.53 -0.34 -14.51
N ASN A 38 -1.73 -1.13 -13.81
CA ASN A 38 -1.39 -2.50 -14.18
C ASN A 38 -2.33 -3.54 -13.56
N LYS A 39 -3.23 -3.15 -12.66
CA LYS A 39 -4.16 -4.05 -11.94
C LYS A 39 -3.44 -5.11 -11.09
N ILE A 40 -2.34 -4.70 -10.45
CA ILE A 40 -1.50 -5.56 -9.62
C ILE A 40 -1.21 -4.85 -8.30
N VAL A 41 -1.38 -5.54 -7.18
CA VAL A 41 -0.95 -5.09 -5.86
C VAL A 41 0.42 -5.70 -5.54
N PRO A 42 1.43 -4.88 -5.18
CA PRO A 42 2.75 -5.39 -4.82
C PRO A 42 2.70 -6.18 -3.50
N PRO A 43 3.58 -7.17 -3.32
CA PRO A 43 3.61 -7.94 -2.09
C PRO A 43 4.32 -7.18 -0.96
N THR A 44 4.00 -7.59 0.27
CA THR A 44 4.91 -7.42 1.41
C THR A 44 5.83 -8.64 1.46
N ILE A 45 7.07 -8.48 1.00
CA ILE A 45 8.04 -9.59 1.01
C ILE A 45 8.57 -9.83 2.42
N ASN A 46 8.97 -11.07 2.72
CA ASN A 46 9.47 -11.51 4.03
C ASN A 46 8.44 -11.53 5.19
N LEU A 47 7.14 -11.60 4.89
CA LEU A 47 6.10 -11.77 5.91
C LEU A 47 5.78 -13.25 6.12
N ASP A 48 6.41 -13.87 7.12
CA ASP A 48 6.18 -15.27 7.52
C ASP A 48 5.30 -15.42 8.78
N ASN A 49 5.55 -14.57 9.78
CA ASN A 49 4.90 -14.62 11.08
C ASN A 49 4.32 -13.22 11.38
N PRO A 50 3.07 -12.93 10.97
CA PRO A 50 2.42 -11.68 11.36
C PRO A 50 2.25 -11.60 12.87
N ASP A 51 2.40 -10.39 13.41
CA ASP A 51 2.34 -10.14 14.86
C ASP A 51 0.89 -10.09 15.37
N GLU A 52 0.71 -10.13 16.69
CA GLU A 52 -0.61 -9.97 17.32
C GLU A 52 -1.24 -8.62 16.92
N GLY A 53 -2.52 -8.65 16.53
CA GLY A 53 -3.24 -7.47 16.04
C GLY A 53 -2.85 -7.02 14.62
N CYS A 54 -1.88 -7.67 13.98
CA CYS A 54 -1.65 -7.55 12.54
C CYS A 54 -2.47 -8.62 11.80
N ASP A 55 -3.78 -8.40 11.69
CA ASP A 55 -4.76 -9.37 11.19
C ASP A 55 -5.41 -8.98 9.85
N LEU A 56 -4.87 -7.96 9.18
CA LEU A 56 -5.33 -7.53 7.86
C LEU A 56 -4.66 -8.35 6.74
N ASP A 57 -5.19 -8.21 5.53
CA ASP A 57 -4.58 -8.80 4.34
C ASP A 57 -3.37 -7.97 3.87
N TYR A 58 -2.17 -8.36 4.31
CA TYR A 58 -0.91 -7.67 3.99
C TYR A 58 -0.27 -8.06 2.64
N VAL A 59 -0.98 -8.83 1.80
CA VAL A 59 -0.48 -9.35 0.51
C VAL A 59 0.91 -10.01 0.66
N PRO A 60 1.02 -11.08 1.46
CA PRO A 60 2.33 -11.65 1.80
C PRO A 60 2.99 -12.31 0.57
N LYS A 61 4.27 -12.00 0.37
CA LYS A 61 5.23 -12.69 -0.53
C LYS A 61 4.96 -12.62 -2.04
N ILE A 62 3.73 -12.85 -2.49
CA ILE A 62 3.38 -12.96 -3.91
C ILE A 62 2.47 -11.79 -4.28
N ALA A 63 2.79 -11.13 -5.41
CA ALA A 63 1.95 -10.07 -5.96
C ALA A 63 0.55 -10.61 -6.29
N ARG A 64 -0.46 -9.73 -6.26
CA ARG A 64 -1.84 -10.13 -6.52
C ARG A 64 -2.44 -9.33 -7.67
N ASP A 65 -2.99 -10.04 -8.65
CA ASP A 65 -3.86 -9.42 -9.66
C ASP A 65 -5.15 -8.97 -9.00
N LEU A 66 -5.46 -7.68 -9.12
CA LEU A 66 -6.66 -7.08 -8.54
C LEU A 66 -7.13 -5.93 -9.42
N ASP A 67 -8.40 -5.96 -9.82
CA ASP A 67 -9.00 -4.85 -10.54
C ASP A 67 -9.31 -3.67 -9.59
N LEU A 68 -8.28 -2.87 -9.28
CA LEU A 68 -8.43 -1.69 -8.42
C LEU A 68 -8.46 -0.38 -9.23
N ASN A 69 -9.31 0.55 -8.78
CA ASN A 69 -9.41 1.90 -9.35
C ASN A 69 -9.02 2.99 -8.35
N ILE A 70 -8.82 2.64 -7.07
CA ILE A 70 -8.47 3.54 -6.00
C ILE A 70 -7.37 2.89 -5.17
N SER A 71 -6.37 3.67 -4.77
CA SER A 71 -5.28 3.26 -3.89
C SER A 71 -4.96 4.37 -2.90
N MET A 72 -4.39 4.00 -1.76
CA MET A 72 -3.98 4.90 -0.68
C MET A 72 -2.49 4.71 -0.39
N SER A 73 -1.75 5.81 -0.21
CA SER A 73 -0.39 5.79 0.33
C SER A 73 -0.34 6.54 1.65
N ASN A 74 0.07 5.85 2.72
CA ASN A 74 0.22 6.40 4.07
C ASN A 74 1.70 6.69 4.37
N SER A 75 1.96 7.82 5.04
CA SER A 75 3.29 8.22 5.51
C SER A 75 3.18 8.80 6.90
N PHE A 76 3.76 8.10 7.88
CA PHE A 76 3.78 8.50 9.29
C PHE A 76 5.24 8.73 9.70
N GLY A 77 5.63 10.01 9.71
CA GLY A 77 7.01 10.44 9.94
C GLY A 77 7.29 10.82 11.39
N PHE A 78 8.58 10.98 11.70
CA PHE A 78 9.03 11.50 12.99
C PHE A 78 8.44 12.88 13.29
N GLY A 79 8.31 13.20 14.58
CA GLY A 79 7.69 14.45 15.03
C GLY A 79 6.16 14.48 14.91
N GLY A 80 5.52 13.32 14.67
CA GLY A 80 4.06 13.22 14.57
C GLY A 80 3.49 13.72 13.24
N THR A 81 4.32 13.83 12.20
CA THR A 81 3.87 14.29 10.87
C THR A 81 3.22 13.13 10.11
N ASN A 82 1.89 13.14 10.04
CA ASN A 82 1.11 12.12 9.36
C ASN A 82 0.49 12.67 8.07
N GLY A 83 0.72 11.98 6.96
CA GLY A 83 0.18 12.34 5.65
C GLY A 83 -0.40 11.11 4.95
N CYS A 84 -1.49 11.32 4.21
CA CYS A 84 -2.15 10.29 3.42
C CYS A 84 -2.57 10.90 2.08
N ILE A 85 -2.33 10.17 0.99
CA ILE A 85 -2.84 10.54 -0.33
C ILE A 85 -3.72 9.41 -0.87
N ILE A 86 -4.80 9.81 -1.56
CA ILE A 86 -5.69 8.92 -2.30
C ILE A 86 -5.51 9.18 -3.78
N ILE A 87 -5.28 8.11 -4.53
CA ILE A 87 -5.13 8.15 -5.98
C ILE A 87 -6.28 7.36 -6.57
N ARG A 88 -6.96 7.95 -7.56
CA ARG A 88 -8.06 7.32 -8.28
C ARG A 88 -7.76 7.34 -9.78
N ARG A 89 -8.12 6.26 -10.48
CA ARG A 89 -8.12 6.20 -11.94
C ARG A 89 -8.94 7.35 -12.51
N PHE A 90 -8.33 8.15 -13.38
CA PHE A 90 -9.04 9.19 -14.13
C PHE A 90 -10.02 8.56 -15.12
N VAL A 91 -11.21 9.13 -15.21
CA VAL A 91 -12.25 8.76 -16.18
C VAL A 91 -12.73 10.06 -16.78
N GLU A 92 -12.55 10.23 -18.09
CA GLU A 92 -13.11 11.34 -18.83
C GLU A 92 -14.63 11.13 -18.94
N THR A 93 -15.39 12.14 -18.50
CA THR A 93 -16.86 12.13 -18.49
C THR A 93 -17.43 12.63 -19.80
#